data_AF-A0A3S0JL70-F1
#
_entry.id   AF-A0A3S0JL70-F1
#
_cell.length_a   1.000
_cell.length_b   1.000
_cell.length_c   1.000
_cell.angle_alpha   90.00
_cell.angle_beta   90.00
_cell.angle_gamma   90.00
#
_symmetry.space_group_name_H-M   'P 1'
#
loop_
_entity.id
_entity.type
_entity.pdbx_description
1 polymer ?
#
loop_
_entity_poly.entity_id
_entity_poly.type
_entity_poly.pdbx_seq_one_letter_code
_entity_poly.pdbx_strand_id
1 'polypeptide(L)'
;MKKYLLPVACCAALVFGNVACTDNQKTADNTETANNEANDNYMRNATDGETNASNDGDTTGAATAAPAADPTATAPHKDDPEFMMSAAHSDQNEIQLSKLVLEKGATGMVKDHANMMIKDHTKSTADLMPIAKKKGVTLPTDMDAEHKAIAEQMKTLSGKELEQRYLQQMQMDHQKTLNTLQAHSTMTQDADLKGFIAKVTPVVQTHLDMFKKHAAM
;
A
#
# COMPACT_ATOMS: atom_id res chain seq x y z
N MET A 1 -7.86 21.77 -48.92
CA MET A 1 -9.12 21.39 -49.61
C MET A 1 -8.91 20.10 -50.37
N LYS A 2 -9.43 18.99 -49.86
CA LYS A 2 -9.91 17.81 -50.60
C LYS A 2 -10.61 16.92 -49.57
N LYS A 3 -11.90 17.19 -49.41
CA LYS A 3 -12.84 16.46 -48.57
C LYS A 3 -13.32 15.26 -49.39
N TYR A 4 -13.26 14.06 -48.84
CA TYR A 4 -14.03 12.92 -49.33
C TYR A 4 -15.06 12.56 -48.25
N LEU A 5 -16.33 12.61 -48.67
CA LEU A 5 -17.54 12.33 -47.92
C LEU A 5 -17.93 10.86 -48.15
N LEU A 6 -18.25 10.15 -47.05
CA LEU A 6 -19.41 9.25 -46.72
C LEU A 6 -20.16 8.46 -47.85
N PRO A 7 -21.00 7.41 -47.57
CA PRO A 7 -21.64 7.02 -46.30
C PRO A 7 -21.83 5.49 -45.99
N VAL A 8 -22.14 5.20 -44.70
CA VAL A 8 -23.24 4.40 -44.08
C VAL A 8 -23.72 3.05 -44.68
N ALA A 9 -23.95 2.10 -43.74
CA ALA A 9 -25.01 1.05 -43.64
C ALA A 9 -24.38 -0.34 -43.35
N CYS A 10 -24.93 -1.26 -42.56
CA CYS A 10 -26.24 -1.40 -41.93
C CYS A 10 -26.17 -2.47 -40.81
N CYS A 11 -27.05 -2.31 -39.83
CA CYS A 11 -27.63 -3.24 -38.86
C CYS A 11 -27.39 -4.77 -38.97
N ALA A 12 -27.17 -5.42 -37.82
CA ALA A 12 -27.97 -6.57 -37.37
C ALA A 12 -27.86 -6.76 -35.84
N ALA A 13 -29.01 -6.73 -35.19
CA ALA A 13 -29.24 -7.09 -33.79
C ALA A 13 -29.58 -8.60 -33.67
N LEU A 14 -29.86 -9.04 -32.42
CA LEU A 14 -30.48 -10.31 -31.97
C LEU A 14 -29.45 -11.39 -31.53
N VAL A 15 -29.57 -12.14 -30.42
CA VAL A 15 -30.64 -12.36 -29.43
C VAL A 15 -30.05 -13.01 -28.15
N PHE A 16 -30.76 -12.75 -27.04
CA PHE A 16 -30.81 -13.34 -25.70
C PHE A 16 -30.24 -14.75 -25.42
N GLY A 17 -29.78 -14.92 -24.17
CA GLY A 17 -29.68 -16.22 -23.51
C GLY A 17 -29.21 -16.13 -22.06
N ASN A 18 -30.11 -15.77 -21.13
CA ASN A 18 -29.92 -16.03 -19.70
C ASN A 18 -30.05 -17.54 -19.43
N VAL A 19 -29.12 -18.12 -18.68
CA VAL A 19 -29.37 -19.36 -17.91
C VAL A 19 -28.92 -19.10 -16.49
N ALA A 20 -29.90 -19.08 -15.59
CA ALA A 20 -29.72 -19.11 -14.15
C ALA A 20 -30.45 -20.34 -13.59
N CYS A 21 -29.86 -20.91 -12.54
CA CYS A 21 -30.42 -21.86 -11.58
C CYS A 21 -30.59 -23.31 -12.12
N THR A 22 -30.40 -24.39 -11.37
CA THR A 22 -30.66 -24.60 -9.93
C THR A 22 -29.82 -25.76 -9.38
N ASP A 23 -29.47 -25.58 -8.10
CA ASP A 23 -29.30 -26.55 -7.01
C ASP A 23 -29.85 -27.98 -7.24
N ASN A 24 -29.15 -28.98 -6.70
CA ASN A 24 -29.77 -30.28 -6.43
C ASN A 24 -29.20 -30.90 -5.16
N GLN A 25 -29.83 -30.52 -4.05
CA GLN A 25 -29.76 -31.15 -2.74
C GLN A 25 -30.83 -32.25 -2.64
N LYS A 26 -30.43 -33.49 -2.35
CA LYS A 26 -31.20 -34.56 -1.66
C LYS A 26 -30.39 -35.86 -1.72
N THR A 27 -30.28 -36.75 -0.74
CA THR A 27 -30.71 -36.94 0.67
C THR A 27 -29.98 -38.23 1.10
N ALA A 28 -29.22 -38.26 2.20
CA ALA A 28 -29.61 -38.78 3.52
C ALA A 28 -30.36 -40.13 3.52
N ASP A 29 -29.67 -41.19 4.00
CA ASP A 29 -30.07 -42.14 5.07
C ASP A 29 -28.84 -43.07 5.36
N ASN A 30 -28.14 -42.96 6.51
CA ASN A 30 -28.27 -43.72 7.78
C ASN A 30 -28.42 -45.25 7.55
N THR A 31 -27.71 -46.18 8.18
CA THR A 31 -27.27 -46.38 9.57
C THR A 31 -26.26 -47.57 9.47
N GLU A 32 -25.19 -47.75 10.25
CA GLU A 32 -25.13 -48.26 11.64
C GLU A 32 -23.62 -48.54 11.89
N THR A 33 -22.94 -47.86 12.84
CA THR A 33 -22.59 -48.35 14.20
C THR A 33 -21.26 -49.14 14.21
N ALA A 34 -20.33 -49.01 15.16
CA ALA A 34 -20.08 -48.11 16.27
C ALA A 34 -18.61 -48.34 16.67
N ASN A 35 -18.04 -47.39 17.40
CA ASN A 35 -17.33 -47.70 18.64
C ASN A 35 -17.52 -46.48 19.55
N ASN A 36 -18.34 -46.69 20.58
CA ASN A 36 -18.70 -45.71 21.59
C ASN A 36 -17.95 -46.05 22.88
N GLU A 37 -17.54 -45.00 23.61
CA GLU A 37 -17.71 -44.80 25.07
C GLU A 37 -17.24 -45.89 26.06
N ALA A 38 -16.88 -45.63 27.32
CA ALA A 38 -16.70 -44.45 28.16
C ALA A 38 -16.19 -44.98 29.52
N ASN A 39 -15.98 -44.02 30.44
CA ASN A 39 -16.11 -44.21 31.89
C ASN A 39 -14.82 -44.72 32.59
N ASP A 40 -14.51 -44.41 33.84
CA ASP A 40 -15.24 -43.92 35.02
C ASP A 40 -14.20 -43.19 35.92
N ASN A 41 -14.53 -42.11 36.63
CA ASN A 41 -15.21 -42.09 37.93
C ASN A 41 -14.35 -42.57 39.12
N TYR A 42 -14.34 -41.72 40.16
CA TYR A 42 -14.48 -42.09 41.56
C TYR A 42 -13.24 -42.44 42.42
N MET A 43 -12.95 -41.56 43.39
CA MET A 43 -12.85 -41.80 44.86
C MET A 43 -12.12 -40.60 45.51
N ARG A 44 -12.84 -39.69 46.20
CA ARG A 44 -13.07 -39.62 47.68
C ARG A 44 -11.95 -38.90 48.45
N ASN A 45 -12.22 -37.74 49.07
CA ASN A 45 -12.76 -37.54 50.44
C ASN A 45 -11.61 -37.67 51.48
N ALA A 46 -11.34 -36.80 52.45
CA ALA A 46 -12.13 -35.79 53.15
C ALA A 46 -11.20 -34.91 54.05
N THR A 47 -11.77 -33.83 54.63
CA THR A 47 -11.56 -33.30 56.03
C THR A 47 -10.18 -32.71 56.39
N ASP A 48 -9.96 -31.57 57.07
CA ASP A 48 -10.72 -30.56 57.81
C ASP A 48 -9.79 -29.33 58.07
N GLY A 49 -10.35 -28.15 58.40
CA GLY A 49 -9.75 -27.23 59.40
C GLY A 49 -9.07 -25.92 58.95
N GLU A 50 -9.83 -24.82 58.99
CA GLU A 50 -9.56 -23.51 59.67
C GLU A 50 -8.15 -23.26 60.27
N THR A 51 -7.47 -22.10 60.25
CA THR A 51 -7.83 -20.67 60.31
C THR A 51 -6.58 -19.75 60.13
N ASN A 52 -6.86 -18.48 59.79
CA ASN A 52 -6.22 -17.19 60.19
C ASN A 52 -4.86 -16.66 59.68
N ALA A 53 -4.99 -15.52 58.96
CA ALA A 53 -4.33 -14.20 59.13
C ALA A 53 -2.80 -14.05 59.04
N SER A 54 -2.33 -13.26 58.06
CA SER A 54 -1.94 -11.85 58.29
C SER A 54 -1.44 -11.15 57.03
N ASN A 55 -1.65 -9.84 57.07
CA ASN A 55 -1.32 -8.78 56.12
C ASN A 55 0.20 -8.56 56.02
N ASP A 56 0.75 -8.31 54.82
CA ASP A 56 1.84 -7.34 54.66
C ASP A 56 1.93 -6.85 53.21
N GLY A 57 2.07 -5.54 53.06
CA GLY A 57 2.04 -4.85 51.78
C GLY A 57 3.39 -4.87 51.06
N ASP A 58 3.33 -4.91 49.72
CA ASP A 58 4.42 -4.41 48.89
C ASP A 58 3.85 -3.64 47.70
N THR A 59 4.20 -2.36 47.68
CA THR A 59 3.92 -1.41 46.61
C THR A 59 4.99 -1.57 45.54
N THR A 60 4.68 -2.26 44.45
CA THR A 60 5.50 -2.17 43.23
C THR A 60 4.61 -1.77 42.06
N GLY A 61 4.86 -0.56 41.57
CA GLY A 61 4.12 0.04 40.46
C GLY A 61 4.19 -0.83 39.22
N ALA A 62 3.02 -1.19 38.71
CA ALA A 62 2.89 -1.81 37.40
C ALA A 62 3.35 -0.80 36.34
N ALA A 63 4.60 -0.95 35.89
CA ALA A 63 5.05 -0.39 34.63
C ALA A 63 4.17 -0.98 33.53
N THR A 64 3.25 -0.17 33.00
CA THR A 64 2.54 -0.50 31.78
C THR A 64 3.58 -0.69 30.68
N ALA A 65 3.77 -1.94 30.25
CA ALA A 65 4.60 -2.26 29.11
C ALA A 65 4.11 -1.44 27.91
N ALA A 66 4.99 -0.62 27.34
CA ALA A 66 4.71 0.06 26.08
C ALA A 66 4.36 -1.00 25.02
N PRO A 67 3.36 -0.76 24.16
CA PRO A 67 3.02 -1.71 23.11
C PRO A 67 4.25 -1.94 22.22
N ALA A 68 4.47 -3.20 21.86
CA ALA A 68 5.54 -3.58 20.95
C ALA A 68 5.40 -2.77 19.65
N ALA A 69 6.46 -2.07 19.25
CA ALA A 69 6.50 -1.32 18.00
C ALA A 69 6.28 -2.29 16.84
N ASP A 70 5.34 -1.96 15.94
CA ASP A 70 5.14 -2.69 14.70
C ASP A 70 6.45 -2.64 13.89
N PRO A 71 7.08 -3.79 13.56
CA PRO A 71 8.34 -3.83 12.83
C PRO A 71 8.23 -3.26 11.40
N THR A 72 7.02 -2.97 10.92
CA THR A 72 6.77 -2.30 9.64
C THR A 72 6.55 -0.79 9.76
N ALA A 73 6.41 -0.25 10.98
CA ALA A 73 6.23 1.16 11.21
C ALA A 73 7.53 1.93 10.95
N THR A 74 7.48 2.87 10.01
CA THR A 74 8.58 3.83 9.77
C THR A 74 8.37 5.03 10.70
N ALA A 75 9.43 5.50 11.36
CA ALA A 75 9.34 6.71 12.16
C ALA A 75 9.02 7.92 11.24
N PRO A 76 8.21 8.90 11.70
CA PRO A 76 8.01 10.12 10.92
C PRO A 76 9.34 10.86 10.74
N HIS A 77 9.44 11.67 9.67
CA HIS A 77 10.51 12.66 9.55
C HIS A 77 10.55 13.59 10.77
N LYS A 78 11.71 14.17 11.07
CA LYS A 78 11.92 14.96 12.30
C LYS A 78 10.99 16.18 12.41
N ASP A 79 10.59 16.76 11.28
CA ASP A 79 9.73 17.94 11.19
C ASP A 79 9.02 18.04 9.83
N ASP A 80 8.02 18.94 9.73
CA ASP A 80 7.28 19.22 8.49
C ASP A 80 8.21 19.60 7.32
N PRO A 81 9.24 20.47 7.48
CA PRO A 81 10.15 20.79 6.38
C PRO A 81 10.86 19.58 5.80
N GLU A 82 11.39 18.68 6.64
CA GLU A 82 12.05 17.48 6.16
C GLU A 82 11.07 16.56 5.42
N PHE A 83 9.85 16.40 5.94
CA PHE A 83 8.80 15.66 5.24
C PHE A 83 8.50 16.25 3.85
N MET A 84 8.31 17.56 3.75
CA MET A 84 8.00 18.20 2.47
C MET A 84 9.15 18.06 1.46
N MET A 85 10.40 18.17 1.91
CA MET A 85 11.57 17.92 1.05
C MET A 85 11.62 16.46 0.59
N SER A 86 11.38 15.51 1.50
CA SER A 86 11.36 14.08 1.17
C SER A 86 10.24 13.70 0.20
N ALA A 87 9.03 14.24 0.41
CA ALA A 87 7.89 14.02 -0.48
C ALA A 87 8.17 14.57 -1.88
N ALA A 88 8.75 15.76 -1.98
CA ALA A 88 9.13 16.35 -3.26
C ALA A 88 10.27 15.57 -3.95
N HIS A 89 11.25 15.04 -3.21
CA HIS A 89 12.24 14.12 -3.78
C HIS A 89 11.60 12.85 -4.33
N SER A 90 10.72 12.18 -3.56
CA SER A 90 9.98 10.99 -4.02
C SER A 90 9.23 11.27 -5.33
N ASP A 91 8.50 12.39 -5.41
CA ASP A 91 7.84 12.79 -6.65
C ASP A 91 8.83 12.96 -7.83
N GLN A 92 9.94 13.68 -7.63
CA GLN A 92 10.92 13.90 -8.71
C GLN A 92 11.62 12.61 -9.14
N ASN A 93 11.94 11.74 -8.18
CA ASN A 93 12.54 10.45 -8.43
C ASN A 93 11.65 9.61 -9.36
N GLU A 94 10.38 9.47 -9.00
CA GLU A 94 9.45 8.60 -9.68
C GLU A 94 9.02 9.17 -11.04
N ILE A 95 8.88 10.50 -11.17
CA ILE A 95 8.67 11.17 -12.46
C ILE A 95 9.84 10.89 -13.40
N GLN A 96 11.08 11.07 -12.95
CA GLN A 96 12.26 10.94 -13.82
C GLN A 96 12.55 9.49 -14.19
N LEU A 97 12.40 8.55 -13.26
CA LEU A 97 12.50 7.12 -13.56
C LEU A 97 11.41 6.68 -14.54
N SER A 98 10.18 7.18 -14.40
CA SER A 98 9.07 6.91 -15.32
C SER A 98 9.34 7.48 -16.73
N LYS A 99 9.93 8.68 -16.82
CA LYS A 99 10.36 9.24 -18.12
C LYS A 99 11.44 8.40 -18.77
N LEU A 100 12.43 7.94 -18.00
CA LEU A 100 13.53 7.11 -18.50
C LEU A 100 13.01 5.80 -19.13
N VAL A 101 12.10 5.10 -18.46
CA VAL A 101 11.54 3.83 -18.98
C VAL A 101 10.70 4.05 -20.24
N LEU A 102 9.97 5.17 -20.33
CA LEU A 102 9.25 5.56 -21.55
C LEU A 102 10.20 5.91 -22.70
N GLU A 103 11.25 6.69 -22.42
CA GLU A 103 12.27 7.07 -23.42
C GLU A 103 12.97 5.84 -24.00
N LYS A 104 13.24 4.85 -23.16
CA LYS A 104 13.87 3.58 -23.56
C LYS A 104 12.88 2.56 -24.17
N GLY A 105 11.65 2.98 -24.45
CA GLY A 105 10.72 2.23 -25.31
C GLY A 105 9.88 1.18 -24.59
N ALA A 106 9.60 1.33 -23.29
CA ALA A 106 8.66 0.46 -22.60
C ALA A 106 7.27 0.48 -23.25
N THR A 107 6.58 -0.66 -23.16
CA THR A 107 5.29 -0.85 -23.83
C THR A 107 4.24 -1.48 -22.91
N GLY A 108 3.00 -1.58 -23.39
CA GLY A 108 1.89 -2.19 -22.67
C GLY A 108 1.68 -1.60 -21.27
N MET A 109 1.51 -2.47 -20.29
CA MET A 109 1.23 -2.10 -18.90
C MET A 109 2.28 -1.17 -18.30
N VAL A 110 3.58 -1.38 -18.54
CA VAL A 110 4.63 -0.54 -17.95
C VAL A 110 4.57 0.88 -18.48
N LYS A 111 4.27 1.04 -19.78
CA LYS A 111 4.03 2.36 -20.37
C LYS A 111 2.83 3.06 -19.73
N ASP A 112 1.74 2.35 -19.51
CA ASP A 112 0.53 2.93 -18.92
C ASP A 112 0.78 3.37 -17.47
N HIS A 113 1.47 2.53 -16.68
CA HIS A 113 1.87 2.86 -15.31
C HIS A 113 2.83 4.05 -15.27
N ALA A 114 3.86 4.09 -16.11
CA ALA A 114 4.80 5.21 -16.14
C ALA A 114 4.11 6.55 -16.48
N ASN A 115 3.14 6.55 -17.40
CA ASN A 115 2.35 7.75 -17.69
C ASN A 115 1.47 8.17 -16.50
N MET A 116 0.88 7.21 -15.79
CA MET A 116 0.13 7.47 -14.56
C MET A 116 1.02 8.08 -13.48
N MET A 117 2.22 7.53 -13.26
CA MET A 117 3.18 8.05 -12.28
C MET A 117 3.55 9.50 -12.59
N ILE A 118 3.91 9.80 -13.85
CA ILE A 118 4.25 11.17 -14.24
C ILE A 118 3.10 12.13 -13.92
N LYS A 119 1.87 11.77 -14.27
CA LYS A 119 0.69 12.61 -14.06
C LYS A 119 0.43 12.85 -12.57
N ASP A 120 0.36 11.78 -11.78
CA ASP A 120 -0.11 11.85 -10.39
C ASP A 120 0.95 12.47 -9.48
N HIS A 121 2.24 12.15 -9.69
CA HIS A 121 3.33 12.78 -8.93
C HIS A 121 3.56 14.25 -9.32
N THR A 122 3.41 14.60 -10.59
CA THR A 122 3.43 16.03 -10.99
C THR A 122 2.32 16.80 -10.30
N LYS A 123 1.13 16.19 -10.18
CA LYS A 123 0.01 16.77 -9.45
C LYS A 123 0.30 16.88 -7.95
N SER A 124 0.87 15.84 -7.33
CA SER A 124 1.29 15.84 -5.92
C SER A 124 2.24 17.01 -5.62
N THR A 125 3.31 17.15 -6.41
CA THR A 125 4.27 18.27 -6.25
C THR A 125 3.58 19.63 -6.41
N ALA A 126 2.68 19.78 -7.38
CA ALA A 126 1.94 21.03 -7.57
C ALA A 126 1.01 21.36 -6.39
N ASP A 127 0.40 20.34 -5.77
CA ASP A 127 -0.44 20.50 -4.59
C ASP A 127 0.40 20.80 -3.32
N LEU A 128 1.64 20.29 -3.23
CA LEU A 128 2.56 20.52 -2.10
C LEU A 128 3.23 21.90 -2.11
N MET A 129 3.56 22.41 -3.31
CA MET A 129 4.28 23.67 -3.52
C MET A 129 3.69 24.88 -2.76
N PRO A 130 2.38 25.16 -2.78
CA PRO A 130 1.83 26.29 -2.02
C PRO A 130 1.99 26.13 -0.50
N ILE A 131 1.91 24.91 0.03
CA ILE A 131 2.10 24.61 1.46
C ILE A 131 3.55 24.88 1.84
N ALA A 132 4.49 24.37 1.05
CA ALA A 132 5.93 24.59 1.26
C ALA A 132 6.29 26.08 1.21
N LYS A 133 5.75 26.82 0.22
CA LYS A 133 5.95 28.27 0.10
C LYS A 133 5.45 29.03 1.34
N LYS A 134 4.26 28.71 1.84
CA LYS A 134 3.70 29.32 3.06
C LYS A 134 4.58 29.08 4.29
N LYS A 135 5.30 27.95 4.32
CA LYS A 135 6.19 27.53 5.40
C LYS A 135 7.65 27.93 5.18
N GLY A 136 7.98 28.63 4.10
CA GLY A 136 9.36 29.03 3.79
C GLY A 136 10.28 27.86 3.41
N VAL A 137 9.72 26.75 2.95
CA VAL A 137 10.47 25.55 2.55
C VAL A 137 10.67 25.57 1.04
N THR A 138 11.94 25.44 0.62
CA THR A 138 12.29 25.29 -0.80
C THR A 138 12.25 23.82 -1.15
N LEU A 139 11.35 23.44 -2.06
CA LEU A 139 11.25 22.06 -2.52
C LEU A 139 12.37 21.74 -3.53
N PRO A 140 12.97 20.54 -3.46
CA PRO A 140 13.87 20.07 -4.51
C PRO A 140 13.14 19.97 -5.85
N THR A 141 13.86 20.26 -6.93
CA THR A 141 13.35 20.18 -8.31
C THR A 141 14.02 19.08 -9.11
N ASP A 142 14.77 18.20 -8.45
CA ASP A 142 15.55 17.14 -9.06
C ASP A 142 15.61 15.92 -8.14
N MET A 143 16.06 14.79 -8.71
CA MET A 143 16.22 13.53 -8.00
C MET A 143 17.21 13.66 -6.84
N ASP A 144 17.00 12.87 -5.80
CA ASP A 144 18.03 12.66 -4.77
C ASP A 144 19.22 11.84 -5.32
N ALA A 145 20.30 11.77 -4.54
CA ALA A 145 21.52 11.10 -4.96
C ALA A 145 21.35 9.58 -5.16
N GLU A 146 20.53 8.94 -4.35
CA GLU A 146 20.25 7.50 -4.44
C GLU A 146 19.56 7.18 -5.76
N HIS A 147 18.51 7.92 -6.10
CA HIS A 147 17.73 7.68 -7.31
C HIS A 147 18.47 8.13 -8.57
N LYS A 148 19.39 9.10 -8.48
CA LYS A 148 20.35 9.39 -9.57
C LYS A 148 21.21 8.18 -9.89
N ALA A 149 21.75 7.51 -8.87
CA ALA A 149 22.54 6.29 -9.07
C ALA A 149 21.68 5.15 -9.66
N ILE A 150 20.43 5.00 -9.20
CA ILE A 150 19.48 4.04 -9.76
C ILE A 150 19.17 4.35 -11.23
N ALA A 151 18.98 5.62 -11.59
CA ALA A 151 18.75 6.03 -12.97
C ALA A 151 19.96 5.68 -13.86
N GLU A 152 21.20 5.91 -13.40
CA GLU A 152 22.40 5.50 -14.14
C GLU A 152 22.47 3.99 -14.34
N GLN A 153 22.09 3.19 -13.33
CA GLN A 153 22.00 1.74 -13.49
C GLN A 153 20.94 1.36 -14.53
N MET A 154 19.73 1.91 -14.42
CA MET A 154 18.62 1.65 -15.34
C MET A 154 18.93 2.07 -16.79
N LYS A 155 19.74 3.11 -17.00
CA LYS A 155 20.21 3.49 -18.34
C LYS A 155 20.96 2.37 -19.05
N THR A 156 21.63 1.47 -18.32
CA THR A 156 22.34 0.32 -18.90
C THR A 156 21.44 -0.86 -19.26
N LEU A 157 20.21 -0.89 -18.72
CA LEU A 157 19.23 -1.96 -18.97
C LEU A 157 18.41 -1.69 -20.24
N SER A 158 17.72 -2.71 -20.75
CA SER A 158 16.78 -2.57 -21.86
C SER A 158 15.68 -3.64 -21.84
N GLY A 159 14.61 -3.43 -22.60
CA GLY A 159 13.51 -4.38 -22.73
C GLY A 159 12.96 -4.82 -21.37
N LYS A 160 12.75 -6.13 -21.20
CA LYS A 160 12.16 -6.72 -20.00
C LYS A 160 12.96 -6.45 -18.73
N GLU A 161 14.29 -6.41 -18.80
CA GLU A 161 15.14 -6.17 -17.62
C GLU A 161 14.93 -4.74 -17.07
N LEU A 162 14.83 -3.76 -17.97
CA LEU A 162 14.53 -2.38 -17.60
C LEU A 162 13.13 -2.28 -16.98
N GLU A 163 12.13 -2.89 -17.62
CA GLU A 163 10.75 -2.91 -17.17
C GLU A 163 10.62 -3.55 -15.78
N GLN A 164 11.27 -4.69 -15.54
CA GLN A 164 11.29 -5.36 -14.24
C GLN A 164 11.98 -4.52 -13.16
N ARG A 165 13.16 -3.94 -13.48
CA ARG A 165 13.87 -3.07 -12.54
C ARG A 165 13.03 -1.85 -12.15
N TYR A 166 12.29 -1.27 -13.10
CA TYR A 166 11.37 -0.17 -12.86
C TYR A 166 10.22 -0.59 -11.93
N LEU A 167 9.52 -1.69 -12.23
CA LEU A 167 8.41 -2.18 -11.40
C LEU A 167 8.85 -2.48 -9.95
N GLN A 168 10.02 -3.10 -9.79
CA GLN A 168 10.61 -3.36 -8.47
C GLN A 168 10.93 -2.06 -7.73
N GLN A 169 11.52 -1.07 -8.41
CA GLN A 169 11.84 0.21 -7.79
C GLN A 169 10.56 0.92 -7.30
N MET A 170 9.56 1.02 -8.18
CA MET A 170 8.32 1.70 -7.84
C MET A 170 7.61 1.02 -6.67
N GLN A 171 7.61 -0.32 -6.59
CA GLN A 171 7.06 -1.01 -5.42
C GLN A 171 7.79 -0.63 -4.12
N MET A 172 9.13 -0.61 -4.13
CA MET A 172 9.92 -0.27 -2.95
C MET A 172 9.67 1.17 -2.51
N ASP A 173 9.69 2.11 -3.46
CA ASP A 173 9.50 3.54 -3.20
C ASP A 173 8.10 3.82 -2.67
N HIS A 174 7.06 3.24 -3.29
CA HIS A 174 5.69 3.44 -2.84
C HIS A 174 5.42 2.83 -1.46
N GLN A 175 6.04 1.69 -1.13
CA GLN A 175 5.92 1.12 0.22
C GLN A 175 6.56 2.04 1.26
N LYS A 176 7.76 2.58 0.97
CA LYS A 176 8.45 3.54 1.84
C LYS A 176 7.64 4.82 2.01
N THR A 177 7.15 5.40 0.90
CA THR A 177 6.36 6.63 0.89
C THR A 177 5.04 6.46 1.64
N LEU A 178 4.34 5.33 1.47
CA LEU A 178 3.13 5.04 2.23
C LEU A 178 3.38 5.03 3.74
N ASN A 179 4.45 4.36 4.18
CA ASN A 179 4.81 4.33 5.60
C ASN A 179 5.15 5.74 6.12
N THR A 180 5.91 6.51 5.35
CA THR A 180 6.26 7.90 5.69
C THR A 180 5.02 8.78 5.81
N LEU A 181 4.06 8.68 4.88
CA LEU A 181 2.81 9.42 4.90
C LEU A 181 1.97 9.08 6.14
N GLN A 182 1.81 7.79 6.43
CA GLN A 182 1.06 7.32 7.60
C GLN A 182 1.71 7.81 8.90
N ALA A 183 3.02 7.67 9.03
CA ALA A 183 3.76 8.12 10.20
C ALA A 183 3.65 9.63 10.38
N HIS A 184 3.91 10.41 9.33
CA HIS A 184 3.89 11.87 9.40
C HIS A 184 2.49 12.42 9.62
N SER A 185 1.43 11.74 9.14
CA SER A 185 0.03 12.10 9.41
C SER A 185 -0.29 12.12 10.90
N THR A 186 0.36 11.29 11.71
CA THR A 186 0.16 11.24 13.17
C THR A 186 0.97 12.29 13.91
N MET A 187 2.06 12.76 13.30
CA MET A 187 3.05 13.64 13.93
C MET A 187 2.77 15.12 13.65
N THR A 188 2.48 15.48 12.39
CA THR A 188 2.26 16.87 12.02
C THR A 188 1.03 17.44 12.71
N GLN A 189 1.10 18.70 13.13
CA GLN A 189 -0.06 19.46 13.64
C GLN A 189 -0.60 20.46 12.61
N ASP A 190 0.05 20.57 11.45
CA ASP A 190 -0.35 21.50 10.41
C ASP A 190 -1.56 21.00 9.62
N ALA A 191 -2.62 21.80 9.58
CA ALA A 191 -3.87 21.41 8.92
C ALA A 191 -3.72 21.27 7.39
N ASP A 192 -2.90 22.11 6.75
CA ASP A 192 -2.68 22.04 5.30
C ASP A 192 -1.91 20.76 4.96
N LEU A 193 -0.91 20.42 5.77
CA LEU A 193 -0.12 19.20 5.58
C LEU A 193 -0.92 17.94 5.88
N LYS A 194 -1.76 17.93 6.92
CA LYS A 194 -2.74 16.84 7.16
C LYS A 194 -3.66 16.64 5.95
N GLY A 195 -4.18 17.74 5.40
CA GLY A 195 -5.03 17.71 4.21
C GLY A 195 -4.31 17.17 2.98
N PHE A 196 -3.05 17.58 2.77
CA PHE A 196 -2.21 17.04 1.71
C PHE A 196 -1.99 15.53 1.86
N ILE A 197 -1.55 15.08 3.05
CA ILE A 197 -1.28 13.66 3.32
C ILE A 197 -2.53 12.81 3.12
N ALA A 198 -3.67 13.23 3.67
CA ALA A 198 -4.94 12.52 3.52
C ALA A 198 -5.37 12.36 2.05
N LYS A 199 -5.03 13.34 1.19
CA LYS A 199 -5.35 13.32 -0.23
C LYS A 199 -4.42 12.41 -1.04
N VAL A 200 -3.12 12.39 -0.74
CA VAL A 200 -2.13 11.63 -1.52
C VAL A 200 -2.01 10.17 -1.08
N THR A 201 -2.25 9.86 0.20
CA THR A 201 -2.16 8.49 0.74
C THR A 201 -2.94 7.44 -0.05
N PRO A 202 -4.23 7.63 -0.40
CA PRO A 202 -4.95 6.61 -1.19
C PRO A 202 -4.42 6.45 -2.61
N VAL A 203 -3.80 7.48 -3.20
CA VAL A 203 -3.16 7.40 -4.52
C VAL A 203 -1.91 6.53 -4.43
N VAL A 204 -1.04 6.80 -3.45
CA VAL A 204 0.18 6.00 -3.21
C VAL A 204 -0.16 4.54 -2.90
N GLN A 205 -1.20 4.28 -2.12
CA GLN A 205 -1.69 2.91 -1.87
C GLN A 205 -2.13 2.22 -3.17
N THR A 206 -2.89 2.93 -4.01
CA THR A 206 -3.36 2.38 -5.30
C THR A 206 -2.19 2.02 -6.21
N HIS A 207 -1.19 2.89 -6.29
CA HIS A 207 0.03 2.63 -7.07
C HIS A 207 0.83 1.47 -6.49
N LEU A 208 0.98 1.38 -5.16
CA LEU A 208 1.65 0.26 -4.50
C LEU A 208 0.97 -1.08 -4.82
N ASP A 209 -0.35 -1.14 -4.74
CA ASP A 209 -1.13 -2.35 -5.04
C ASP A 209 -0.98 -2.74 -6.52
N MET A 210 -0.98 -1.74 -7.40
CA MET A 210 -0.68 -1.91 -8.82
C MET A 210 0.70 -2.53 -9.03
N PHE A 211 1.77 -2.02 -8.39
CA PHE A 211 3.12 -2.59 -8.56
C PHE A 211 3.28 -3.97 -7.91
N LYS A 212 2.69 -4.22 -6.73
CA LYS A 212 2.69 -5.54 -6.06
C LYS A 212 2.09 -6.63 -6.93
N LYS A 213 1.04 -6.32 -7.69
CA LYS A 213 0.42 -7.28 -8.63
C LYS A 213 1.36 -7.72 -9.76
N HIS A 214 2.38 -6.93 -10.07
CA HIS A 214 3.21 -7.10 -11.27
C HIS A 214 4.69 -7.36 -10.98
N ALA A 215 5.17 -7.15 -9.75
CA ALA A 215 6.55 -7.45 -9.36
C ALA A 215 6.87 -8.96 -9.27
N ALA A 216 5.85 -9.82 -9.31
CA ALA A 216 5.99 -11.28 -9.33
C ALA A 216 6.05 -11.90 -10.75
N MET A 217 6.06 -11.07 -11.82
CA MET A 217 6.10 -11.50 -13.23
C MET A 217 7.47 -11.27 -13.87
#